data_AF-A0A1A9DJ92-F1
#
_entry.id   AF-A0A1A9DJ92-F1
#
_cell.length_a   1.000
_cell.length_b   1.000
_cell.length_c   1.000
_cell.angle_alpha   90.00
_cell.angle_beta   90.00
_cell.angle_gamma   90.00
#
_symmetry.space_group_name_H-M   'P 1'
#
loop_
_entity.id
_entity.type
_entity.pdbx_description
1 polymer ?
#
loop_
_entity_poly.entity_id
_entity_poly.type
_entity_poly.pdbx_seq_one_letter_code
_entity_poly.pdbx_strand_id
1 'polypeptide(L)'
;MYETVHTAVYWRTDREVPRMPEELSQEPGGGRAARRPFQVVEVTGPSMVPTLYHGDWLLVQYGAPVRPGDVVILRHPFQQDLLVVKRAAERRGNGWWVLGDNAFAGGDSTDYGAVPEELVLARARARYRPLKRDQRSVLGVLRWAVSAVRSVSPDRSVSRRLRAR
;
A
#
# COMPACT_ATOMS: atom_id res chain seq x y z
N MET A 1 15.71 23.06 4.73
CA MET A 1 14.80 22.89 3.58
C MET A 1 14.62 21.39 3.41
N TYR A 2 13.59 20.81 4.05
CA TYR A 2 13.43 19.36 4.06
C TYR A 2 12.76 18.98 2.75
N GLU A 3 13.50 18.27 1.91
CA GLU A 3 12.97 17.67 0.69
C GLU A 3 11.85 16.70 1.09
N THR A 4 10.61 17.01 0.70
CA THR A 4 9.49 16.10 0.90
C THR A 4 9.79 14.82 0.11
N VAL A 5 10.32 13.80 0.80
CA VAL A 5 10.58 12.49 0.21
C VAL A 5 9.24 11.83 -0.06
N HIS A 6 8.75 12.03 -1.29
CA HIS A 6 7.51 11.46 -1.77
C HIS A 6 7.62 9.93 -1.76
N THR A 7 6.71 9.27 -1.05
CA THR A 7 6.57 7.81 -1.09
C THR A 7 5.92 7.45 -2.42
N ALA A 8 6.67 6.83 -3.31
CA ALA A 8 6.15 6.30 -4.56
C ALA A 8 5.86 4.79 -4.42
N VAL A 9 4.92 4.28 -5.20
CA VAL A 9 4.64 2.85 -5.31
C VAL A 9 4.86 2.44 -6.75
N TYR A 10 5.77 1.49 -6.97
CA TYR A 10 5.98 0.88 -8.29
C TYR A 10 5.28 -0.48 -8.34
N TRP A 11 4.62 -0.77 -9.46
CA TRP A 11 4.01 -2.07 -9.70
C TRP A 11 5.06 -3.08 -10.19
N ARG A 12 5.03 -4.32 -9.68
CA ARG A 12 6.02 -5.34 -10.07
C ARG A 12 5.99 -5.65 -11.57
N THR A 13 4.83 -5.52 -12.21
CA THR A 13 4.65 -5.82 -13.64
C THR A 13 5.51 -4.95 -14.56
N ASP A 14 6.08 -3.85 -14.06
CA ASP A 14 6.98 -2.97 -14.83
C ASP A 14 8.45 -3.37 -14.79
N ARG A 15 8.82 -4.42 -14.04
CA ARG A 15 10.23 -4.85 -13.97
C ARG A 15 10.72 -5.66 -15.17
N GLU A 16 9.87 -5.96 -16.13
CA GLU A 16 10.30 -6.34 -17.47
C GLU A 16 10.18 -5.13 -18.38
N VAL A 17 11.32 -4.64 -18.87
CA VAL A 17 11.38 -3.93 -20.15
C VAL A 17 11.71 -5.00 -21.18
N PRO A 18 10.74 -5.60 -21.88
CA PRO A 18 11.04 -6.27 -23.13
C PRO A 18 11.49 -5.19 -24.11
N ARG A 19 12.76 -5.26 -24.51
CA ARG A 19 13.24 -4.57 -25.70
C ARG A 19 12.34 -5.04 -26.85
N MET A 20 11.56 -4.13 -27.41
CA MET A 20 10.73 -4.37 -28.58
C MET A 20 11.57 -4.92 -29.73
N PRO A 21 11.05 -5.88 -30.51
CA PRO A 21 11.07 -5.78 -31.94
C PRO A 21 9.80 -5.09 -32.41
N GLU A 22 10.00 -4.12 -33.29
CA GLU A 22 8.97 -3.42 -34.04
C GLU A 22 8.05 -4.37 -34.82
N GLU A 23 6.80 -3.92 -34.88
CA GLU A 23 5.78 -4.18 -35.92
C GLU A 23 5.23 -5.59 -36.10
N LEU A 24 3.94 -5.73 -35.74
CA LEU A 24 2.93 -6.37 -36.59
C LEU A 24 1.53 -5.92 -36.14
N SER A 25 0.91 -5.09 -36.98
CA SER A 25 -0.51 -5.08 -37.35
C SER A 25 -1.62 -5.10 -36.26
N GLN A 26 -2.46 -4.07 -36.33
CA GLN A 26 -3.83 -3.96 -35.81
C GLN A 26 -4.61 -5.29 -35.63
N GLU A 27 -5.39 -5.38 -34.56
CA GLU A 27 -6.79 -5.80 -34.59
C GLU A 27 -7.58 -5.08 -33.46
N PRO A 28 -8.79 -4.55 -33.73
CA PRO A 28 -9.66 -3.93 -32.74
C PRO A 28 -10.64 -4.96 -32.13
N GLY A 29 -10.80 -4.95 -30.80
CA GLY A 29 -11.99 -5.52 -30.16
C GLY A 29 -11.75 -6.45 -28.98
N GLY A 30 -12.52 -6.21 -27.92
CA GLY A 30 -13.04 -7.31 -27.10
C GLY A 30 -12.24 -7.64 -25.84
N GLY A 31 -12.64 -7.01 -24.73
CA GLY A 31 -12.44 -7.60 -23.41
C GLY A 31 -12.28 -6.55 -22.33
N ARG A 32 -13.32 -6.37 -21.50
CA ARG A 32 -13.11 -5.95 -20.11
C ARG A 32 -12.11 -6.95 -19.51
N ALA A 33 -10.81 -6.65 -19.58
CA ALA A 33 -9.80 -7.39 -18.86
C ALA A 33 -10.28 -7.39 -17.40
N ALA A 34 -10.69 -8.55 -16.91
CA ALA A 34 -11.11 -8.71 -15.53
C ALA A 34 -9.94 -8.21 -14.69
N ARG A 35 -10.06 -6.98 -14.17
CA ARG A 35 -9.01 -6.34 -13.39
C ARG A 35 -8.72 -7.32 -12.26
N ARG A 36 -7.52 -7.92 -12.27
CA ARG A 36 -7.14 -8.86 -11.21
C ARG A 36 -7.34 -8.12 -9.90
N PRO A 37 -8.25 -8.57 -9.02
CA PRO A 37 -8.61 -7.81 -7.84
C PRO A 37 -7.41 -7.68 -6.89
N PHE A 38 -6.36 -8.49 -7.08
CA PHE A 38 -5.14 -8.45 -6.32
C PHE A 38 -3.92 -8.10 -7.18
N GLN A 39 -3.02 -7.30 -6.61
CA GLN A 39 -1.70 -7.03 -7.18
C GLN A 39 -0.63 -6.99 -6.10
N VAL A 40 0.61 -7.09 -6.56
CA VAL A 40 1.83 -7.05 -5.76
C VAL A 40 2.54 -5.74 -6.07
N VAL A 41 2.76 -4.92 -5.03
CA VAL A 41 3.45 -3.64 -5.14
C VAL A 41 4.67 -3.58 -4.24
N GLU A 42 5.66 -2.78 -4.63
CA GLU A 42 6.83 -2.50 -3.81
C GLU A 42 6.69 -1.15 -3.12
N VAL A 43 7.00 -1.13 -1.83
CA VAL A 43 6.97 0.08 -1.00
C VAL A 43 8.28 0.85 -1.21
N THR A 44 8.18 2.12 -1.60
CA THR A 44 9.32 3.04 -1.64
C THR A 44 9.09 4.22 -0.72
N GLY A 45 10.06 4.52 0.13
CA GLY A 45 10.06 5.70 0.98
C GLY A 45 9.78 5.37 2.46
N PRO A 46 9.96 6.35 3.36
CA PRO A 46 9.97 6.12 4.79
C PRO A 46 8.62 6.38 5.48
N SER A 47 7.55 6.76 4.77
CA SER A 47 6.33 7.29 5.40
C SER A 47 5.56 6.30 6.27
N MET A 48 5.77 5.01 6.04
CA MET A 48 5.08 3.94 6.75
C MET A 48 5.99 3.19 7.73
N VAL A 49 7.22 3.66 7.96
CA VAL A 49 8.10 3.10 9.00
C VAL A 49 7.48 3.37 10.38
N PRO A 50 7.45 2.40 11.32
CA PRO A 50 8.09 1.07 11.29
C PRO A 50 7.21 -0.06 10.71
N THR A 51 5.99 0.22 10.28
CA THR A 51 5.09 -0.81 9.71
C THR A 51 5.59 -1.33 8.37
N LEU A 52 6.05 -0.46 7.48
CA LEU A 52 6.60 -0.81 6.17
C LEU A 52 7.93 -0.12 5.99
N TYR A 53 8.93 -0.89 5.56
CA TYR A 53 10.22 -0.39 5.17
C TYR A 53 10.33 -0.31 3.64
N HIS A 54 11.21 0.54 3.16
CA HIS A 54 11.58 0.57 1.75
C HIS A 54 12.02 -0.84 1.28
N GLY A 55 11.49 -1.28 0.13
CA GLY A 55 11.71 -2.61 -0.41
C GLY A 55 10.83 -3.71 0.19
N ASP A 56 10.00 -3.39 1.19
CA ASP A 56 8.90 -4.28 1.57
C ASP A 56 7.92 -4.37 0.40
N TRP A 57 7.27 -5.52 0.29
CA TRP A 57 6.31 -5.78 -0.75
C TRP A 57 4.91 -5.99 -0.15
N LEU A 58 3.87 -5.53 -0.85
CA LEU A 58 2.48 -5.58 -0.39
C LEU A 58 1.59 -6.31 -1.38
N LEU A 59 0.77 -7.21 -0.85
CA LEU A 59 -0.34 -7.82 -1.57
C LEU A 59 -1.54 -6.92 -1.32
N VAL A 60 -2.00 -6.25 -2.36
CA VAL A 60 -3.10 -5.29 -2.27
C VAL A 60 -4.33 -5.80 -2.99
N GLN A 61 -5.50 -5.39 -2.52
CA GLN A 61 -6.80 -5.69 -3.11
C GLN A 61 -7.48 -4.40 -3.57
N TYR A 62 -7.77 -4.30 -4.86
CA TYR A 62 -8.50 -3.19 -5.46
C TYR A 62 -10.00 -3.30 -5.18
N GLY A 63 -10.66 -2.15 -4.97
CA GLY A 63 -12.11 -2.09 -4.73
C GLY A 63 -12.57 -2.73 -3.43
N ALA A 64 -11.64 -3.12 -2.54
CA ALA A 64 -11.99 -3.65 -1.24
C ALA A 64 -12.49 -2.53 -0.31
N PRO A 65 -13.49 -2.79 0.54
CA PRO A 65 -13.92 -1.81 1.53
C PRO A 65 -12.78 -1.51 2.52
N VAL A 66 -12.52 -0.22 2.69
CA VAL A 66 -11.51 0.33 3.62
C VAL A 66 -12.14 0.53 5.00
N ARG A 67 -11.36 0.25 6.04
CA ARG A 67 -11.73 0.46 7.44
C ARG A 67 -10.63 1.28 8.14
N PRO A 68 -10.98 1.97 9.25
CA PRO A 68 -9.98 2.56 10.12
C PRO A 68 -8.88 1.56 10.50
N GLY A 69 -7.63 2.00 10.43
CA GLY A 69 -6.42 1.23 10.66
C GLY A 69 -5.89 0.46 9.44
N ASP A 70 -6.62 0.38 8.33
CA ASP A 70 -6.13 -0.27 7.12
C ASP A 70 -4.99 0.53 6.47
N VAL A 71 -4.02 -0.17 5.89
CA VAL A 71 -3.02 0.46 5.02
C VAL A 71 -3.56 0.45 3.59
N VAL A 72 -3.50 1.60 2.93
CA VAL A 72 -4.11 1.83 1.63
C VAL A 72 -3.12 2.43 0.64
N ILE A 73 -3.32 2.14 -0.64
CA ILE A 73 -2.72 2.86 -1.75
C ILE A 73 -3.73 3.89 -2.23
N LEU A 74 -3.30 5.14 -2.36
CA LEU A 74 -4.13 6.23 -2.89
C LEU A 74 -3.35 7.09 -3.89
N ARG A 75 -4.08 7.78 -4.77
CA ARG A 75 -3.54 8.86 -5.60
C ARG A 75 -3.38 10.10 -4.76
N HIS A 76 -2.24 10.77 -4.87
CA HIS A 76 -2.01 12.01 -4.15
C HIS A 76 -2.98 13.11 -4.65
N PRO A 77 -3.72 13.81 -3.78
CA PRO A 77 -4.76 14.77 -4.19
C PRO A 77 -4.26 15.89 -5.11
N PHE A 78 -3.02 16.34 -4.91
CA PHE A 78 -2.40 17.40 -5.70
C PHE A 78 -1.40 16.91 -6.76
N GLN A 79 -1.11 15.61 -6.81
CA GLN A 79 -0.13 15.00 -7.71
C GLN A 79 -0.70 13.69 -8.24
N GLN A 80 -1.56 13.77 -9.26
CA GLN A 80 -2.44 12.66 -9.67
C GLN A 80 -1.70 11.41 -10.20
N ASP A 81 -0.47 11.60 -10.67
CA ASP A 81 0.42 10.52 -11.13
C ASP A 81 1.20 9.85 -9.98
N LEU A 82 1.18 10.44 -8.79
CA LEU A 82 1.85 9.89 -7.62
C LEU A 82 0.92 8.99 -6.80
N LEU A 83 1.32 7.72 -6.68
CA LEU A 83 0.71 6.77 -5.76
C LEU A 83 1.48 6.72 -4.45
N VAL A 84 0.77 6.90 -3.33
CA VAL A 84 1.34 6.88 -1.99
C VAL A 84 0.70 5.78 -1.14
N VAL A 85 1.46 5.25 -0.16
CA VAL A 85 0.97 4.33 0.86
C VAL A 85 0.79 5.08 2.17
N LYS A 86 -0.41 5.01 2.73
CA LYS A 86 -0.75 5.62 4.02
C LYS A 86 -1.66 4.70 4.83
N ARG A 87 -1.83 4.99 6.12
CA ARG A 87 -2.83 4.34 6.98
C ARG A 87 -4.11 5.18 6.98
N ALA A 88 -5.24 4.54 6.69
CA ALA A 88 -6.56 5.14 6.86
C ALA A 88 -6.86 5.26 8.36
N ALA A 89 -6.66 6.43 8.95
CA ALA A 89 -6.84 6.63 10.38
C ALA A 89 -8.33 6.65 10.75
N GLU A 90 -9.13 7.39 9.99
CA GLU A 90 -10.58 7.52 10.22
C GLU A 90 -11.33 7.96 8.96
N ARG A 91 -12.63 7.68 8.93
CA ARG A 91 -13.53 8.14 7.88
C ARG A 91 -13.99 9.56 8.21
N ARG A 92 -13.85 10.51 7.28
CA ARG A 92 -14.37 11.87 7.40
C ARG A 92 -15.24 12.20 6.18
N GLY A 93 -16.55 12.31 6.40
CA GLY A 93 -17.52 12.51 5.30
C GLY A 93 -17.44 11.40 4.25
N ASN A 94 -17.30 11.79 2.99
CA ASN A 94 -17.13 10.89 1.85
C ASN A 94 -15.66 10.46 1.61
N GLY A 95 -14.73 10.84 2.49
CA GLY A 95 -13.30 10.55 2.33
C GLY A 95 -12.66 9.93 3.57
N TRP A 96 -11.33 9.82 3.51
CA TRP A 96 -10.48 9.24 4.53
C TRP A 96 -9.46 10.25 5.02
N TRP A 97 -9.34 10.39 6.34
CA TRP A 97 -8.17 10.99 6.95
C TRP A 97 -7.07 9.94 6.97
N VAL A 98 -5.98 10.20 6.27
CA VAL A 98 -4.87 9.25 6.10
C VAL A 98 -3.60 9.80 6.73
N LEU A 99 -2.86 8.95 7.42
CA LEU A 99 -1.64 9.31 8.13
C LEU A 99 -0.49 8.40 7.71
N GLY A 100 0.73 8.96 7.69
CA GLY A 100 1.93 8.12 7.71
C GLY A 100 2.14 7.55 9.12
N ASP A 101 2.68 6.33 9.21
CA ASP A 101 3.12 5.80 10.52
C ASP A 101 4.42 6.48 10.99
N ASN A 102 5.18 7.07 10.05
CA ASN A 102 6.32 7.90 10.34
C ASN A 102 5.92 9.38 10.36
N ALA A 103 5.74 9.92 11.57
CA ALA A 103 5.37 11.32 11.79
C ALA A 103 6.37 12.34 11.21
N PHE A 104 7.60 11.92 10.89
CA PHE A 104 8.65 12.81 10.34
C PHE A 104 8.68 12.85 8.81
N ALA A 105 7.90 12.02 8.12
CA ALA A 105 7.94 11.93 6.65
C ALA A 105 7.02 12.93 5.94
N GLY A 106 6.05 13.52 6.65
CA GLY A 106 5.05 14.41 6.07
C GLY A 106 4.25 13.80 4.90
N GLY A 107 3.60 14.66 4.14
CA GLY A 107 2.83 14.30 2.95
C GLY A 107 1.62 13.44 3.28
N ASP A 108 0.87 13.80 4.33
CA ASP A 108 -0.34 13.11 4.73
C ASP A 108 -1.53 14.07 4.92
N SER A 109 -2.65 13.61 5.47
CA SER A 109 -3.85 14.45 5.62
C SER A 109 -3.64 15.70 6.47
N THR A 110 -2.56 15.80 7.25
CA THR A 110 -2.21 17.03 7.95
C THR A 110 -1.88 18.16 6.98
N ASP A 111 -1.33 17.83 5.81
CA ASP A 111 -0.90 18.80 4.79
C ASP A 111 -2.02 19.12 3.79
N TYR A 112 -2.82 18.12 3.40
CA TYR A 112 -3.79 18.25 2.31
C TYR A 112 -5.24 17.94 2.68
N GLY A 113 -5.52 17.61 3.95
CA GLY A 113 -6.86 17.30 4.43
C GLY A 113 -7.34 15.88 4.11
N ALA A 114 -8.65 15.67 4.20
CA ALA A 114 -9.26 14.37 3.94
C ALA A 114 -9.17 14.02 2.44
N VAL A 115 -8.80 12.77 2.15
CA VAL A 115 -8.68 12.23 0.79
C VAL A 115 -10.02 11.66 0.35
N PRO A 116 -10.61 12.11 -0.77
CA PRO A 116 -11.84 11.53 -1.31
C PRO A 116 -11.72 10.02 -1.53
N GLU A 117 -12.80 9.27 -1.29
CA GLU A 117 -12.79 7.79 -1.40
C GLU A 117 -12.39 7.31 -2.79
N GLU A 118 -12.73 8.05 -3.84
CA GLU A 118 -12.37 7.76 -5.24
C GLU A 118 -10.86 7.77 -5.50
N LEU A 119 -10.07 8.49 -4.68
CA LEU A 119 -8.62 8.49 -4.80
C LEU A 119 -7.98 7.30 -4.06
N VAL A 120 -8.74 6.59 -3.22
CA VAL A 120 -8.27 5.39 -2.50
C VAL A 120 -8.46 4.17 -3.40
N LEU A 121 -7.36 3.65 -3.93
CA LEU A 121 -7.39 2.65 -4.99
C LEU A 121 -7.46 1.21 -4.47
N ALA A 122 -6.68 0.91 -3.44
CA ALA A 122 -6.49 -0.45 -2.98
C ALA A 122 -6.16 -0.53 -1.49
N ARG A 123 -6.51 -1.65 -0.88
CA ARG A 123 -6.21 -1.98 0.51
C ARG A 123 -5.11 -3.03 0.59
N ALA A 124 -4.11 -2.83 1.43
CA ALA A 124 -3.12 -3.85 1.74
C ALA A 124 -3.73 -4.99 2.56
N ARG A 125 -3.44 -6.23 2.15
CA ARG A 125 -3.91 -7.47 2.80
C ARG A 125 -2.78 -8.17 3.54
N ALA A 126 -1.60 -8.18 2.95
CA ALA A 126 -0.42 -8.77 3.54
C ALA A 126 0.83 -7.98 3.12
N ARG A 127 1.79 -7.92 4.03
CA ARG A 127 3.18 -7.55 3.74
C ARG A 127 4.00 -8.81 3.52
N TYR A 128 5.06 -8.72 2.73
CA TYR A 128 6.11 -9.74 2.63
C TYR A 128 7.45 -9.03 2.42
N ARG A 129 8.48 -9.51 3.11
CA ARG A 129 9.84 -8.99 2.97
C ARG A 129 10.63 -9.95 2.10
N PRO A 130 11.22 -9.55 0.96
CA PRO A 130 12.00 -10.48 0.15
C PRO A 130 13.14 -11.10 0.97
N LEU A 131 13.29 -12.44 0.89
CA LEU A 131 14.37 -13.16 1.55
C LEU A 131 15.73 -12.70 1.00
N LYS A 132 16.64 -12.27 1.88
CA LYS A 132 18.05 -12.08 1.50
C LYS A 132 18.66 -13.45 1.19
N ARG A 133 19.54 -13.53 0.18
CA ARG A 133 20.20 -14.78 -0.28
C ARG A 133 20.93 -15.58 0.82
N ASP A 134 21.16 -14.99 1.98
CA ASP A 134 21.92 -15.56 3.10
C ASP A 134 21.09 -16.33 4.15
N GLN A 135 19.79 -16.56 3.91
CA GLN A 135 18.94 -17.32 4.85
C GLN A 135 18.66 -18.75 4.36
N ARG A 136 19.68 -19.60 4.37
CA ARG A 136 19.60 -21.03 4.00
C ARG A 136 19.08 -21.97 5.10
N SER A 137 18.81 -21.48 6.30
CA SER A 137 18.33 -22.28 7.42
C SER A 137 16.80 -22.32 7.50
N VAL A 138 16.22 -23.51 7.65
CA VAL A 138 14.77 -23.74 7.79
C VAL A 138 14.17 -22.93 8.94
N LEU A 139 14.89 -22.79 10.06
CA LEU A 139 14.47 -21.96 11.20
C LEU A 139 14.53 -20.46 10.88
N GLY A 140 15.50 -20.04 10.06
CA GLY A 140 15.58 -18.68 9.53
C GLY A 140 14.39 -18.34 8.64
N VAL A 141 14.01 -19.26 7.76
CA VAL A 141 12.82 -19.14 6.89
C VAL A 141 11.53 -19.13 7.70
N LEU A 142 11.39 -19.97 8.73
CA LEU A 142 10.20 -19.96 9.61
C LEU A 142 10.07 -18.66 10.41
N ARG A 143 11.16 -18.18 11.00
CA ARG A 143 11.19 -16.91 11.74
C ARG A 143 11.02 -15.70 10.81
N TRP A 144 11.51 -15.78 9.57
CA TRP A 144 11.17 -14.86 8.50
C TRP A 144 9.68 -14.93 8.17
N ALA A 145 9.09 -16.11 7.94
CA ALA A 145 7.68 -16.24 7.56
C ALA A 145 6.75 -15.64 8.61
N VAL A 146 7.04 -15.87 9.90
CA VAL A 146 6.29 -15.31 11.04
C VAL A 146 6.40 -13.78 11.12
N SER A 147 7.53 -13.20 10.71
CA SER A 147 7.75 -11.74 10.75
C SER A 147 7.47 -11.01 9.43
N ALA A 148 7.53 -11.72 8.30
CA ALA A 148 7.36 -11.21 6.95
C ALA A 148 5.89 -11.18 6.57
N VAL A 149 5.17 -12.28 6.79
CA VAL A 149 3.74 -12.43 6.49
C VAL A 149 2.92 -11.97 7.69
N ARG A 150 2.98 -10.66 7.98
CA ARG A 150 2.06 -10.07 8.97
C ARG A 150 0.85 -9.53 8.22
N SER A 151 -0.32 -10.01 8.62
CA SER A 151 -1.58 -9.39 8.21
C SER A 151 -1.54 -7.93 8.63
N VAL A 152 -1.67 -7.02 7.66
CA VAL A 152 -1.81 -5.59 7.91
C VAL A 152 -3.28 -5.34 8.24
N SER A 153 -3.75 -6.01 9.28
CA SER A 153 -5.10 -5.82 9.83
C SER A 153 -5.00 -4.91 11.05
N PRO A 154 -6.02 -4.09 11.30
CA PRO A 154 -6.03 -3.22 12.47
C PRO A 154 -5.88 -4.06 13.73
N ASP A 155 -5.07 -3.54 14.66
CA ASP A 155 -5.15 -3.97 16.05
C ASP A 155 -6.62 -3.87 16.45
N ARG A 156 -7.25 -5.01 16.75
CA ARG A 156 -8.61 -5.01 17.28
C ARG A 156 -8.50 -4.33 18.64
N SER A 157 -8.77 -3.04 18.70
CA SER A 157 -9.03 -2.36 19.96
C SER A 157 -10.27 -3.01 20.56
N VAL A 158 -10.05 -4.02 21.41
CA VAL A 158 -11.06 -4.64 22.25
C VAL A 158 -11.36 -3.65 23.37
N SER A 159 -11.99 -2.53 23.03
CA SER A 159 -12.60 -1.65 24.02
C SER A 159 -13.99 -2.22 24.28
N ARG A 160 -14.00 -3.27 25.12
CA ARG A 160 -15.20 -3.82 25.73
C ARG A 160 -15.93 -2.65 26.39
N ARG A 161 -17.14 -2.35 25.92
CA ARG A 161 -18.06 -1.41 26.56
C ARG A 161 -18.29 -1.90 27.99
N LEU A 162 -17.64 -1.28 28.97
CA LEU A 162 -18.17 -1.21 30.31
C LEU A 162 -19.18 -0.08 30.31
N ARG A 163 -20.40 -0.45 29.91
CA ARG A 163 -21.61 0.31 30.23
C ARG A 163 -21.88 0.03 31.70
N ALA A 164 -21.33 0.84 32.60
CA ALA A 164 -21.79 0.93 33.98
C ALA A 164 -22.88 2.00 34.04
N ARG A 165 -23.88 1.68 34.86
CA ARG A 165 -25.16 2.38 35.05
C ARG A 165 -25.00 3.76 35.67
#